data_AF-A0AA96CY09-F1
#
_entry.id   AF-A0AA96CY09-F1
#
_cell.length_a   1.000
_cell.length_b   1.000
_cell.length_c   1.000
_cell.angle_alpha   90.00
_cell.angle_beta   90.00
_cell.angle_gamma   90.00
#
_symmetry.space_group_name_H-M   'P 1'
#
loop_
_entity.id
_entity.type
_entity.pdbx_description
1 polymer ?
#
loop_
_entity_poly.entity_id
_entity_poly.type
_entity_poly.pdbx_seq_one_letter_code
_entity_poly.pdbx_strand_id
1 'polypeptide(L)'
;MKIAKKAKHILTSISKGVRTYILITTIVSLITGFLTFLICQYFGLQGAVLWGFIAFILNFIPTIGTIIAVLIPTVFAIIQLTDISSILYLFIFLVLIQFVIGNVIYPKLMGKSLNISQFVVILSLVVWGAMWGTIGMFLAVPIMMILLIILSQFESTKNLAVLISEDGNILRNNDN
;
A
#
# COMPACT_ATOMS: atom_id res chain seq x y z
N MET A 1 -7.09 24.50 -28.93
CA MET A 1 -5.71 24.25 -28.40
C MET A 1 -5.63 24.11 -26.87
N LYS A 2 -6.38 24.88 -26.05
CA LYS A 2 -6.36 24.79 -24.57
C LYS A 2 -6.81 23.43 -24.00
N ILE A 3 -7.84 22.81 -24.59
CA ILE A 3 -8.40 21.52 -24.13
C ILE A 3 -7.39 20.37 -24.30
N ALA A 4 -6.70 20.30 -25.44
CA ALA A 4 -5.67 19.30 -25.70
C ALA A 4 -4.48 19.43 -24.73
N LYS A 5 -4.06 20.65 -24.38
CA LYS A 5 -3.03 20.89 -23.35
C LYS A 5 -3.48 20.42 -21.96
N LYS A 6 -4.73 20.74 -21.56
CA LYS A 6 -5.30 20.31 -20.27
C LYS A 6 -5.41 18.79 -20.17
N ALA A 7 -5.90 18.12 -21.23
CA ALA A 7 -5.99 16.66 -21.29
C ALA A 7 -4.62 15.99 -21.22
N LYS A 8 -3.64 16.49 -21.99
CA LYS A 8 -2.26 15.99 -21.95
C LYS A 8 -1.65 16.10 -20.55
N HIS A 9 -1.86 17.23 -19.88
CA HIS A 9 -1.40 17.46 -18.51
C HIS A 9 -1.99 16.44 -17.51
N ILE A 10 -3.30 16.21 -17.57
CA ILE A 10 -3.98 15.23 -16.70
C ILE A 10 -3.42 13.82 -16.92
N LEU A 11 -3.28 13.39 -18.17
CA LEU A 11 -2.70 12.08 -18.49
C LEU A 11 -1.28 11.93 -17.96
N THR A 12 -0.43 12.96 -18.10
CA THR A 12 0.93 12.93 -17.58
C THR A 12 0.97 12.83 -16.06
N SER A 13 0.07 13.52 -15.35
CA SER A 13 -0.01 13.45 -13.88
C SER A 13 -0.47 12.08 -13.40
N ILE A 14 -1.49 11.49 -14.06
CA ILE A 14 -1.94 10.14 -13.77
C ILE A 14 -0.81 9.13 -14.00
N SER A 15 -0.19 9.16 -15.18
CA SER A 15 0.90 8.25 -15.53
C SER A 15 2.07 8.35 -14.54
N LYS A 16 2.46 9.58 -14.19
CA LYS A 16 3.53 9.81 -13.21
C LYS A 16 3.17 9.24 -11.84
N GLY A 17 1.99 9.53 -11.31
CA GLY A 17 1.59 9.04 -10.00
C GLY A 17 1.42 7.52 -9.93
N VAL A 18 0.82 6.90 -10.96
CA VAL A 18 0.67 5.43 -11.04
C VAL A 18 2.05 4.77 -11.15
N ARG A 19 2.95 5.32 -11.96
CA ARG A 19 4.32 4.81 -12.07
C ARG A 19 5.07 4.92 -10.75
N THR A 20 4.99 6.06 -10.08
CA THR A 20 5.59 6.26 -8.75
C THR A 20 5.02 5.27 -7.74
N TYR A 21 3.71 5.08 -7.73
CA TYR A 21 3.04 4.10 -6.88
C TYR A 21 3.60 2.69 -7.11
N ILE A 22 3.53 2.19 -8.34
CA ILE A 22 3.97 0.82 -8.66
C ILE A 22 5.45 0.62 -8.31
N LEU A 23 6.31 1.59 -8.60
CA LEU A 23 7.74 1.49 -8.27
C LEU A 23 7.99 1.42 -6.76
N ILE A 24 7.39 2.33 -5.99
CA ILE A 24 7.57 2.35 -4.53
C ILE A 24 6.98 1.10 -3.91
N THR A 25 5.74 0.73 -4.27
CA THR A 25 5.09 -0.48 -3.77
C THR A 25 5.93 -1.71 -4.08
N THR A 26 6.51 -1.83 -5.27
CA THR A 26 7.37 -2.97 -5.63
C THR A 26 8.64 -3.03 -4.76
N ILE A 27 9.34 -1.90 -4.59
CA ILE A 27 10.56 -1.84 -3.78
C ILE A 27 10.23 -2.18 -2.31
N VAL A 28 9.17 -1.60 -1.77
CA VAL A 28 8.77 -1.86 -0.39
C VAL A 28 8.34 -3.31 -0.22
N SER A 29 7.54 -3.85 -1.14
CA SER A 29 7.14 -5.25 -1.12
C SER A 29 8.34 -6.19 -1.15
N LEU A 30 9.37 -5.87 -1.95
CA LEU A 30 10.60 -6.67 -2.03
C LEU A 30 11.33 -6.68 -0.68
N ILE A 31 11.47 -5.51 -0.05
CA ILE A 31 12.09 -5.37 1.28
C ILE A 31 11.27 -6.13 2.32
N THR A 32 9.94 -5.97 2.32
CA THR A 32 9.03 -6.69 3.22
C THR A 32 9.18 -8.20 3.08
N GLY A 33 9.09 -8.72 1.86
CA GLY A 33 9.22 -10.15 1.61
C GLY A 33 10.57 -10.71 2.02
N PHE A 34 11.65 -9.97 1.75
CA PHE A 34 12.99 -10.35 2.14
C PHE A 34 13.18 -10.37 3.67
N LEU A 35 12.69 -9.34 4.38
CA LEU A 35 12.76 -9.29 5.84
C LEU A 35 11.90 -10.38 6.50
N THR A 36 10.69 -10.63 5.98
CA THR A 36 9.84 -11.73 6.43
C THR A 36 10.54 -13.08 6.23
N PHE A 37 11.17 -13.29 5.07
CA PHE A 37 11.98 -14.48 4.82
C PHE A 37 13.10 -14.64 5.85
N LEU A 38 13.88 -13.58 6.12
CA LEU A 38 14.96 -13.63 7.10
C LEU A 38 14.47 -13.95 8.51
N ILE A 39 13.34 -13.37 8.93
CA ILE A 39 12.72 -13.66 10.23
C ILE A 39 12.28 -15.13 10.28
N CYS A 40 11.50 -15.59 9.31
CA CYS A 40 11.05 -16.98 9.28
C CYS A 40 12.24 -17.97 9.26
N GLN A 41 13.28 -17.67 8.49
CA GLN A 41 14.50 -18.48 8.42
C GLN A 41 15.24 -18.51 9.77
N TYR A 42 15.36 -17.37 10.45
CA TYR A 42 16.01 -17.26 11.75
C TYR A 42 15.32 -18.12 12.82
N PHE A 43 13.97 -18.14 12.82
CA PHE A 43 13.17 -18.97 13.73
C PHE A 43 13.01 -20.42 13.28
N GLY A 44 13.62 -20.84 12.16
CA GLY A 44 13.54 -22.21 11.65
C GLY A 44 12.15 -22.61 11.12
N LEU A 45 11.33 -21.64 10.72
CA LEU A 45 10.00 -21.89 10.16
C LEU A 45 10.13 -22.53 8.78
N GLN A 46 9.48 -23.68 8.58
CA GLN A 46 9.46 -24.38 7.30
C GLN A 46 8.76 -23.50 6.25
N GLY A 47 9.32 -23.52 5.03
CA GLY A 47 8.82 -22.67 3.96
C GLY A 47 9.09 -21.18 4.18
N ALA A 48 10.17 -20.79 4.87
CA ALA A 48 10.55 -19.38 5.03
C ALA A 48 10.51 -18.58 3.71
N VAL A 49 10.97 -19.19 2.61
CA VAL A 49 10.90 -18.59 1.25
C VAL A 49 9.46 -18.37 0.80
N LEU A 50 8.56 -19.32 1.05
CA LEU A 50 7.14 -19.21 0.75
C LEU A 50 6.52 -18.05 1.52
N TRP A 51 6.80 -17.93 2.82
CA TRP A 51 6.27 -16.84 3.65
C TRP A 51 6.77 -15.47 3.22
N GLY A 52 8.07 -15.35 2.89
CA GLY A 52 8.62 -14.13 2.30
C GLY A 52 7.97 -13.78 0.96
N PHE A 53 7.74 -14.76 0.10
CA PHE A 53 7.08 -14.54 -1.19
C PHE A 53 5.59 -14.16 -1.06
N ILE A 54 4.87 -14.80 -0.15
CA ILE A 54 3.48 -14.44 0.18
C ILE A 54 3.43 -13.01 0.72
N ALA A 55 4.34 -12.65 1.64
CA ALA A 55 4.43 -11.29 2.16
C ALA A 55 4.74 -10.28 1.05
N PHE A 56 5.63 -10.60 0.10
CA PHE A 56 5.90 -9.78 -1.07
C PHE A 56 4.64 -9.51 -1.90
N ILE A 57 3.87 -10.54 -2.24
CA ILE A 57 2.64 -10.39 -3.04
C ILE A 57 1.58 -9.62 -2.26
N LEU A 58 1.35 -9.99 -1.01
CA LEU A 58 0.31 -9.40 -0.18
C LEU A 58 0.58 -7.92 0.11
N ASN A 59 1.84 -7.51 0.20
CA ASN A 59 2.20 -6.12 0.49
C ASN A 59 1.75 -5.11 -0.59
N PHE A 60 1.29 -5.59 -1.76
CA PHE A 60 0.61 -4.73 -2.73
C PHE A 60 -0.81 -4.35 -2.33
N ILE A 61 -1.42 -5.06 -1.37
CA ILE A 61 -2.75 -4.76 -0.83
C ILE A 61 -2.57 -4.05 0.53
N PRO A 62 -2.74 -2.72 0.60
CA PRO A 62 -2.56 -1.98 1.85
C PRO A 62 -3.44 -2.52 2.97
N THR A 63 -2.92 -2.50 4.20
CA THR A 63 -3.60 -2.90 5.45
C THR A 63 -3.97 -4.38 5.52
N ILE A 64 -4.75 -4.90 4.58
CA ILE A 64 -5.19 -6.31 4.56
C ILE A 64 -4.00 -7.23 4.30
N GLY A 65 -3.18 -6.89 3.32
CA GLY A 65 -2.02 -7.70 2.96
C GLY A 65 -1.01 -7.81 4.09
N THR A 66 -0.78 -6.72 4.82
CA THR A 66 0.17 -6.72 5.94
C THR A 66 -0.34 -7.56 7.11
N ILE A 67 -1.64 -7.51 7.41
CA ILE A 67 -2.28 -8.35 8.44
C ILE A 67 -2.14 -9.83 8.08
N ILE A 68 -2.51 -10.21 6.86
CA ILE A 68 -2.46 -11.60 6.41
C ILE A 68 -1.01 -12.12 6.38
N ALA A 69 -0.06 -11.28 5.94
CA ALA A 69 1.36 -11.62 5.89
C ALA A 69 1.98 -11.87 7.28
N VAL A 70 1.35 -11.43 8.38
CA VAL A 70 1.77 -11.76 9.75
C VAL A 70 0.99 -12.95 10.28
N LEU A 71 -0.33 -12.94 10.12
CA LEU A 71 -1.21 -13.92 10.74
C LEU A 71 -0.97 -15.32 10.20
N ILE A 72 -0.87 -15.50 8.88
CA ILE A 72 -0.75 -16.87 8.33
C ILE A 72 0.57 -17.53 8.76
N PRO A 73 1.76 -16.91 8.63
CA PRO A 73 3.00 -17.52 9.12
C PRO A 73 2.99 -17.76 10.63
N THR A 74 2.37 -16.87 11.41
CA THR A 74 2.28 -17.03 12.87
C THR A 74 1.39 -18.21 13.25
N VAL A 75 0.23 -18.36 12.61
CA VAL A 75 -0.65 -19.52 12.82
C VAL A 75 0.04 -20.82 12.42
N PHE A 76 0.79 -20.80 11.31
CA PHE A 76 1.59 -21.96 10.91
C PHE A 76 2.71 -22.26 11.92
N ALA A 77 3.34 -21.23 12.48
CA ALA A 77 4.35 -21.37 13.52
C ALA A 77 3.81 -22.01 14.80
N ILE A 78 2.54 -21.76 15.17
CA ILE A 78 1.88 -22.43 16.31
C ILE A 78 1.81 -23.95 16.12
N ILE A 79 1.64 -24.39 14.87
CA ILE A 79 1.54 -25.83 14.54
C ILE A 79 2.92 -26.47 14.48
N GLN A 80 3.92 -25.74 13.97
CA GLN A 80 5.26 -26.28 13.72
C GLN A 80 6.20 -26.18 14.93
N LEU A 81 6.20 -25.04 15.62
CA LEU A 81 7.09 -24.77 16.74
C LEU A 81 6.47 -25.27 18.04
N THR A 82 7.28 -25.94 18.86
CA THR A 82 6.86 -26.42 20.19
C THR A 82 7.03 -25.38 21.28
N ASP A 83 7.93 -24.41 21.08
CA ASP A 83 8.24 -23.36 22.05
C ASP A 83 7.37 -22.12 21.85
N ILE A 84 6.55 -21.81 22.86
CA ILE A 84 5.64 -20.65 22.87
C ILE A 84 6.44 -19.34 22.82
N SER A 85 7.61 -19.28 23.45
CA SER A 85 8.45 -18.08 23.43
C SER A 85 8.92 -17.76 22.02
N SER A 86 9.39 -18.76 21.28
CA SER A 86 9.79 -18.63 19.88
C SER A 86 8.65 -18.16 18.97
N ILE A 87 7.42 -18.67 19.16
CA ILE A 87 6.24 -18.22 18.42
C ILE A 87 5.93 -16.75 18.72
N LEU A 88 5.97 -16.36 20.00
CA LEU A 88 5.69 -15.00 20.43
C LEU A 88 6.72 -14.01 19.87
N TYR A 89 8.01 -14.37 19.92
CA TYR A 89 9.06 -13.55 19.33
C TYR A 89 8.91 -13.43 17.81
N LEU A 90 8.64 -14.53 17.10
CA LEU A 90 8.37 -14.50 15.66
C LEU A 90 7.23 -13.53 15.33
N PHE A 91 6.10 -13.62 16.05
CA PHE A 91 4.96 -12.72 15.87
C PHE A 91 5.37 -11.26 16.08
N ILE A 92 6.08 -10.96 17.18
CA ILE A 92 6.54 -9.61 17.50
C ILE A 92 7.46 -9.06 16.41
N PHE A 93 8.43 -9.85 15.93
CA PHE A 93 9.34 -9.41 14.87
C PHE A 93 8.61 -9.16 13.56
N LEU A 94 7.69 -10.05 13.16
CA LEU A 94 6.85 -9.85 11.97
C LEU A 94 5.98 -8.59 12.09
N VAL A 95 5.32 -8.37 13.22
CA VAL A 95 4.54 -7.14 13.45
C VAL A 95 5.45 -5.91 13.40
N LEU A 96 6.62 -5.97 14.02
CA LEU A 96 7.55 -4.85 14.10
C LEU A 96 8.05 -4.43 12.71
N ILE A 97 8.46 -5.38 11.86
CA ILE A 97 8.89 -5.02 10.50
C ILE A 97 7.73 -4.44 9.69
N GLN A 98 6.53 -5.00 9.81
CA GLN A 98 5.35 -4.51 9.07
C GLN A 98 4.94 -3.12 9.55
N PHE A 99 5.05 -2.86 10.85
CA PHE A 99 4.78 -1.56 11.43
C PHE A 99 5.80 -0.51 10.96
N VAL A 100 7.10 -0.81 11.02
CA VAL A 100 8.15 0.11 10.56
C VAL A 100 8.03 0.37 9.06
N ILE A 101 7.82 -0.67 8.27
CA ILE A 101 7.67 -0.54 6.82
C ILE A 101 6.41 0.27 6.49
N GLY A 102 5.26 -0.10 7.06
CA GLY A 102 3.97 0.50 6.74
C GLY A 102 3.81 1.94 7.23
N ASN A 103 4.37 2.29 8.39
CA ASN A 103 4.15 3.61 9.01
C ASN A 103 5.33 4.57 8.87
N VAL A 104 6.54 4.09 8.57
CA VAL A 104 7.74 4.94 8.49
C VAL A 104 8.34 4.92 7.10
N ILE A 105 8.67 3.74 6.59
CA ILE A 105 9.38 3.63 5.31
C ILE A 105 8.46 3.97 4.14
N TYR A 106 7.27 3.37 4.10
CA TYR A 106 6.32 3.54 3.01
C TYR A 106 5.90 5.01 2.86
N PRO A 107 5.44 5.72 3.92
CA PRO A 107 5.07 7.13 3.78
C PRO A 107 6.25 8.02 3.40
N LYS A 108 7.46 7.73 3.90
CA LYS A 108 8.66 8.50 3.57
C LYS A 108 9.08 8.36 2.11
N LEU A 109 8.93 7.16 1.53
CA LEU A 109 9.18 6.92 0.11
C LEU A 109 8.07 7.52 -0.76
N MET A 110 6.82 7.42 -0.32
CA MET A 110 5.67 8.04 -1.00
C MET A 110 5.73 9.56 -1.02
N GLY A 111 6.25 10.18 0.05
CA GLY A 111 6.27 11.64 0.20
C GLY A 111 4.88 12.25 -0.01
N LYS A 112 4.80 13.37 -0.73
CA LYS A 112 3.52 14.04 -1.09
C LYS A 112 2.82 13.45 -2.32
N SER A 113 3.34 12.35 -2.88
CA SER A 113 2.92 11.85 -4.20
C SER A 113 1.48 11.34 -4.23
N LEU A 114 1.02 10.73 -3.14
CA LEU A 114 -0.28 10.07 -3.10
C LEU A 114 -1.37 10.91 -2.46
N ASN A 115 -1.06 11.85 -1.55
CA ASN A 115 -1.99 12.71 -0.80
C ASN A 115 -3.44 12.20 -0.74
N ILE A 116 -3.63 10.98 -0.24
CA ILE A 116 -4.93 10.35 -0.04
C ILE A 116 -4.97 9.94 1.42
N SER A 117 -6.04 10.31 2.11
CA SER A 117 -6.22 9.95 3.51
C SER A 117 -6.31 8.44 3.68
N GLN A 118 -5.71 7.92 4.76
CA GLN A 118 -5.72 6.48 5.06
C GLN A 118 -7.15 5.91 5.21
N PHE A 119 -8.09 6.72 5.70
CA PHE A 119 -9.50 6.34 5.77
C PHE A 119 -10.07 6.05 4.38
N VAL A 120 -9.78 6.90 3.40
CA VAL A 120 -10.24 6.71 2.04
C VAL A 120 -9.56 5.53 1.36
N VAL A 121 -8.30 5.25 1.67
CA VAL A 121 -7.64 4.01 1.22
C VAL A 121 -8.42 2.80 1.73
N ILE A 122 -8.72 2.72 3.03
CA ILE A 122 -9.46 1.59 3.61
C ILE A 122 -10.86 1.47 2.99
N LEU A 123 -11.60 2.58 2.86
CA LEU A 123 -12.91 2.57 2.22
C LEU A 123 -12.85 2.07 0.78
N SER A 124 -11.84 2.53 0.03
CA SER A 124 -11.65 2.11 -1.36
C SER A 124 -11.35 0.62 -1.48
N LEU A 125 -10.60 0.04 -0.55
CA LEU A 125 -10.34 -1.40 -0.52
C LEU A 125 -11.64 -2.20 -0.35
N VAL A 126 -12.55 -1.73 0.50
CA VAL A 126 -13.86 -2.38 0.68
C VAL A 126 -14.70 -2.26 -0.59
N VAL A 127 -14.78 -1.08 -1.19
CA VAL A 127 -15.59 -0.83 -2.39
C VAL A 127 -15.05 -1.62 -3.59
N TRP A 128 -13.79 -1.44 -3.94
CA TRP A 128 -13.18 -2.11 -5.10
C TRP A 128 -12.98 -3.60 -4.86
N GLY A 129 -12.68 -4.00 -3.62
CA GLY A 129 -12.61 -5.39 -3.22
C GLY A 129 -13.95 -6.12 -3.35
N ALA A 130 -15.07 -5.47 -3.01
CA ALA A 130 -16.40 -6.04 -3.21
C ALA A 130 -16.75 -6.19 -4.71
N MET A 131 -16.24 -5.31 -5.57
CA MET A 131 -16.51 -5.36 -7.00
C MET A 131 -15.71 -6.47 -7.70
N TRP A 132 -14.39 -6.51 -7.53
CA TRP A 132 -13.48 -7.36 -8.32
C TRP A 132 -12.58 -8.27 -7.47
N GLY A 133 -12.83 -8.39 -6.17
CA GLY A 133 -12.03 -9.21 -5.25
C GLY A 133 -10.62 -8.66 -5.05
N THR A 134 -9.62 -9.56 -5.07
CA THR A 134 -8.21 -9.22 -4.82
C THR A 134 -7.63 -8.25 -5.83
N ILE A 135 -8.04 -8.36 -7.11
CA ILE A 135 -7.61 -7.44 -8.18
C ILE A 135 -8.11 -6.03 -7.88
N GLY A 136 -9.36 -5.91 -7.42
CA GLY A 136 -9.93 -4.62 -7.03
C GLY A 136 -9.20 -3.99 -5.84
N MET A 137 -8.83 -4.78 -4.84
CA MET A 137 -8.04 -4.30 -3.70
C MET A 137 -6.64 -3.82 -4.11
N PHE A 138 -5.97 -4.52 -5.02
CA PHE A 138 -4.68 -4.11 -5.56
C PHE A 138 -4.76 -2.78 -6.33
N LEU A 139 -5.82 -2.59 -7.12
CA LEU A 139 -6.01 -1.38 -7.92
C LEU A 139 -6.64 -0.21 -7.17
N ALA A 140 -7.10 -0.41 -5.92
CA ALA A 140 -7.84 0.58 -5.15
C ALA A 140 -7.09 1.91 -5.03
N VAL A 141 -5.80 1.88 -4.66
CA VAL A 141 -4.99 3.09 -4.50
C VAL A 141 -4.75 3.82 -5.84
N PRO A 142 -4.31 3.16 -6.92
CA PRO A 142 -4.23 3.79 -8.24
C PRO A 142 -5.54 4.43 -8.71
N ILE A 143 -6.67 3.73 -8.53
CA ILE A 143 -7.98 4.25 -8.96
C ILE A 143 -8.35 5.48 -8.14
N MET A 144 -8.15 5.46 -6.82
CA MET A 144 -8.41 6.62 -5.97
C MET A 144 -7.51 7.80 -6.29
N MET A 145 -6.25 7.55 -6.67
CA MET A 145 -5.34 8.60 -7.10
C MET A 145 -5.80 9.26 -8.39
N ILE A 146 -6.25 8.47 -9.37
CA ILE A 146 -6.84 8.99 -10.62
C ILE A 146 -8.07 9.82 -10.30
N LEU A 147 -8.97 9.31 -9.45
CA LEU A 147 -10.19 9.99 -9.06
C LEU A 147 -9.89 11.33 -8.37
N LEU A 148 -8.96 11.35 -7.41
CA LEU A 148 -8.52 12.57 -6.74
C LEU A 148 -7.96 13.60 -7.74
N ILE A 149 -7.11 13.18 -8.67
CA ILE A 149 -6.56 14.07 -9.70
C ILE A 149 -7.68 14.64 -10.56
N ILE A 150 -8.64 13.84 -11.01
CA ILE A 150 -9.75 14.32 -11.83
C ILE A 150 -10.63 15.30 -11.05
N LEU A 151 -11.03 14.96 -9.83
CA LEU A 151 -11.88 15.81 -8.98
C LEU A 151 -11.22 17.14 -8.63
N SER A 152 -9.88 17.18 -8.55
CA SER A 152 -9.12 18.41 -8.31
C SER A 152 -9.17 19.42 -9.47
N GLN A 153 -9.55 18.99 -10.68
CA GLN A 153 -9.53 19.83 -11.89
C GLN A 153 -10.80 20.65 -12.12
N PHE A 154 -11.88 20.38 -11.37
CA PHE A 154 -13.16 21.07 -11.49
C PHE A 154 -13.49 21.78 -10.17
N GLU A 155 -13.89 23.06 -10.24
CA GLU A 155 -14.22 23.83 -9.04
C GLU A 155 -15.40 23.23 -8.26
N SER A 156 -16.41 22.69 -8.95
CA SER A 156 -17.59 22.09 -8.31
C SER A 156 -17.27 20.84 -7.48
N THR A 157 -16.23 20.07 -7.84
CA THR A 157 -15.84 18.83 -7.14
C THR A 157 -14.65 19.00 -6.20
N LYS A 158 -14.13 20.22 -6.08
CA LYS A 158 -12.94 20.56 -5.29
C LYS A 158 -13.10 20.20 -3.81
N ASN A 159 -14.29 20.42 -3.24
CA ASN A 159 -14.58 20.08 -1.85
C ASN A 159 -14.47 18.57 -1.58
N LEU A 160 -14.89 17.74 -2.54
CA LEU A 160 -14.78 16.28 -2.43
C LEU A 160 -13.32 15.84 -2.53
N ALA A 161 -12.52 16.49 -3.38
CA ALA A 161 -11.09 16.24 -3.47
C ALA A 161 -10.35 16.58 -2.15
N VAL A 162 -10.75 17.66 -1.47
CA VAL A 162 -10.21 18.02 -0.15
C VAL A 162 -10.52 16.95 0.91
N LEU A 163 -11.73 16.39 0.91
CA LEU A 163 -12.11 15.29 1.82
C LEU A 163 -11.33 13.99 1.55
N ILE A 164 -10.95 13.76 0.28
CA ILE A 164 -10.14 12.59 -0.10
C ILE A 164 -8.67 12.80 0.28
N SER A 165 -8.18 14.03 0.20
CA SER A 165 -6.79 14.36 0.53
C SER A 165 -6.47 14.22 2.02
N GLU A 166 -5.22 13.88 2.32
CA GLU A 166 -4.74 13.69 3.69
C GLU A 166 -4.51 15.02 4.41
N ASP A 167 -3.94 16.02 3.73
CA ASP A 167 -3.53 17.30 4.32
C ASP A 167 -4.46 18.48 3.94
N GLY A 168 -5.56 18.21 3.24
CA GLY A 168 -6.48 19.22 2.71
C GLY A 168 -5.91 20.07 1.56
N ASN A 169 -4.62 19.89 1.21
CA ASN A 169 -3.96 20.56 0.10
C ASN A 169 -4.02 19.69 -1.14
N ILE A 170 -5.08 19.90 -1.92
CA ILE A 170 -5.16 19.43 -3.30
C ILE A 170 -3.89 19.84 -4.04
N LEU A 171 -3.22 18.87 -4.69
CA LEU A 171 -1.97 19.02 -5.46
C LEU A 171 -2.00 20.32 -6.28
N ARG A 172 -1.52 21.41 -5.67
CA ARG A 172 -1.55 22.74 -6.28
C ARG A 172 -0.44 22.75 -7.29
N ASN A 173 -0.79 22.85 -8.57
CA ASN A 173 0.16 23.14 -9.63
C ASN A 173 0.94 24.40 -9.22
N ASN A 174 2.22 24.24 -8.90
CA ASN A 174 3.18 25.33 -8.78
C ASN A 174 3.68 25.70 -10.19
N ASP A 175 2.76 25.98 -11.09
CA ASP A 175 3.08 26.53 -12.41
C ASP A 175 2.44 27.93 -12.46
N ASN A 176 3.14 28.89 -11.85
CA ASN A 176 3.10 30.30 -12.25
C ASN A 176 4.01 30.46 -13.47
#